data_AF-A0A7J9FLB4-F1
#
_entry.id   AF-A0A7J9FLB4-F1
#
_cell.length_a   1.000
_cell.length_b   1.000
_cell.length_c   1.000
_cell.angle_alpha   90.00
_cell.angle_beta   90.00
_cell.angle_gamma   90.00
#
_symmetry.space_group_name_H-M   'P 1'
#
loop_
_entity.id
_entity.type
_entity.pdbx_description
1 polymer ?
#
loop_
_entity_poly.entity_id
_entity_poly.type
_entity_poly.pdbx_seq_one_letter_code
_entity_poly.pdbx_strand_id
1 'polypeptide(L)'
;MERREEQEQKQLIWKSEPESMVLVTIGRTMATLLTARPKKLHHSISRLSPDSSIKSSLDSLDYSLWFLHKYVLDAAQRDGNLDEILVPIIQHSLKYKDSKHDNQPMILLNWLFQDEFLFQAVAMNLANIITRKDDRYIAFGWCTLVRGLMEYENVMDQYLFNGIKEKYSALLKMLCTCIPHLSCIARKGSILQDKFELPSRLSVAAADCLLTLTEGLTKKPMLSSRTKSLKSSESNPPVSLLASSIDERKISTVHKSSEVLNVGMEDFFWDYLQDLIYLVERLLAWSRKSRPLHAKGLEQVLKWLQEIQVHYGGLQEEASPAQILKTRALLLCSCWKHYGMLLHLEDKKFSKQYKELLDQYLSGIQLLMLRKQIKMQYYTNNYVEGHAESKDGGIETRKFFMNCLCLLLGRFDGKQLECVLLDYGKQISHVLLSQLYSCGLCLNVDILVLLLHFGKLHCNDEDVIDGVVHIFKLIIFKTNNSSGSTVTDTNQMDSMVPLLLHLLDERDAAARAVVMLIAEYCSISTDGHCLEEVLKRLDSGNAIKRRNAFDVISELVHISKDSSHKAHHSSWQVIANHLLGCLEYEETAIQEQTPNLLPLI
;
A
#
# COMPACT_ATOMS: atom_id res chain seq x y z
N MET A 1 20.27 32.47 -65.91
CA MET A 1 20.38 31.33 -64.97
C MET A 1 19.65 31.68 -63.67
N GLU A 2 19.79 32.90 -63.14
CA GLU A 2 19.09 33.39 -61.93
C GLU A 2 17.55 33.45 -62.00
N ARG A 3 16.94 33.58 -63.19
CA ARG A 3 15.46 33.62 -63.30
C ARG A 3 14.77 32.25 -63.21
N ARG A 4 15.52 31.14 -63.23
CA ARG A 4 15.00 29.77 -63.08
C ARG A 4 15.00 29.31 -61.62
N GLU A 5 15.98 29.77 -60.84
CA GLU A 5 16.11 29.43 -59.42
C GLU A 5 15.06 30.14 -58.54
N GLU A 6 14.62 31.36 -58.90
CA GLU A 6 13.50 32.04 -58.22
C GLU A 6 12.14 31.38 -58.50
N GLN A 7 11.97 30.73 -59.65
CA GLN A 7 10.73 29.98 -59.96
C GLN A 7 10.71 28.60 -59.30
N GLU A 8 11.86 27.96 -59.13
CA GLU A 8 11.97 26.69 -58.38
C GLU A 8 11.84 26.91 -56.86
N GLN A 9 12.37 28.02 -56.31
CA GLN A 9 12.12 28.39 -54.90
C GLN A 9 10.67 28.81 -54.62
N LYS A 10 9.99 29.49 -55.56
CA LYS A 10 8.55 29.81 -55.42
C LYS A 10 7.64 28.60 -55.60
N GLN A 11 8.07 27.55 -56.33
CA GLN A 11 7.34 26.28 -56.42
C GLN A 11 7.58 25.34 -55.24
N LEU A 12 8.68 25.50 -54.50
CA LEU A 12 8.97 24.75 -53.27
C LEU A 12 8.25 25.31 -52.02
N ILE A 13 7.88 26.59 -52.03
CA ILE A 13 7.17 27.25 -50.91
C ILE A 13 5.66 26.93 -50.91
N TRP A 14 5.08 26.49 -52.03
CA TRP A 14 3.62 26.36 -52.18
C TRP A 14 3.05 24.94 -51.99
N LYS A 15 3.82 24.02 -51.38
CA LYS A 15 3.38 22.62 -51.14
C LYS A 15 3.16 22.24 -49.67
N SER A 16 3.11 23.20 -48.75
CA SER A 16 3.05 22.91 -47.30
C SER A 16 1.85 23.55 -46.55
N GLU A 17 0.67 23.70 -47.17
CA GLU A 17 -0.39 24.57 -46.61
C GLU A 17 -1.73 23.96 -46.13
N PRO A 18 -2.11 22.68 -46.29
CA PRO A 18 -3.32 22.17 -45.62
C PRO A 18 -3.05 21.70 -44.18
N GLU A 19 -2.01 20.88 -43.97
CA GLU A 19 -1.72 20.24 -42.67
C GLU A 19 -1.24 21.25 -41.62
N SER A 20 -0.46 22.26 -42.03
CA SER A 20 0.04 23.31 -41.14
C SER A 20 -1.09 24.19 -40.58
N MET A 21 -2.09 24.58 -41.39
CA MET A 21 -3.22 25.36 -40.91
C MET A 21 -4.13 24.57 -39.97
N VAL A 22 -4.32 23.27 -40.23
CA VAL A 22 -5.08 22.38 -39.35
C VAL A 22 -4.40 22.24 -37.99
N LEU A 23 -3.08 22.02 -37.96
CA LEU A 23 -2.31 21.94 -36.71
C LEU A 23 -2.36 23.25 -35.89
N VAL A 24 -2.24 24.41 -36.55
CA VAL A 24 -2.39 25.72 -35.90
C VAL A 24 -3.80 25.88 -35.31
N THR A 25 -4.82 25.42 -36.04
CA THR A 25 -6.22 25.48 -35.58
C THR A 25 -6.46 24.58 -34.38
N ILE A 26 -5.95 23.34 -34.41
CA ILE A 26 -6.00 22.40 -33.28
C ILE A 26 -5.31 23.01 -32.06
N GLY A 27 -4.11 23.59 -32.23
CA GLY A 27 -3.38 24.23 -31.14
C GLY A 27 -4.16 25.35 -30.47
N ARG A 28 -4.83 26.22 -31.25
CA ARG A 28 -5.70 27.29 -30.73
C ARG A 28 -6.95 26.75 -30.04
N THR A 29 -7.57 25.72 -30.62
CA THR A 29 -8.72 25.02 -30.02
C THR A 29 -8.33 24.44 -28.66
N MET A 30 -7.25 23.67 -28.58
CA MET A 30 -6.79 23.04 -27.34
C MET A 30 -6.41 24.06 -26.28
N ALA A 31 -5.72 25.15 -26.65
CA ALA A 31 -5.42 26.24 -25.73
C ALA A 31 -6.71 26.87 -25.16
N THR A 32 -7.71 27.12 -26.01
CA THR A 32 -9.00 27.71 -25.61
C THR A 32 -9.76 26.79 -24.64
N LEU A 33 -9.82 25.48 -24.94
CA LEU A 33 -10.55 24.51 -24.14
C LEU A 33 -9.88 24.27 -22.78
N LEU A 34 -8.56 24.08 -22.76
CA LEU A 34 -7.82 23.75 -21.55
C LEU A 34 -7.72 24.95 -20.59
N THR A 35 -7.69 26.18 -21.11
CA THR A 35 -7.68 27.40 -20.28
C THR A 35 -9.07 27.90 -19.88
N ALA A 36 -10.14 27.30 -20.41
CA ALA A 36 -11.51 27.69 -20.08
C ALA A 36 -11.83 27.44 -18.60
N ARG A 37 -12.74 28.25 -18.02
CA ARG A 37 -13.23 28.01 -16.65
C ARG A 37 -14.09 26.74 -16.63
N PRO A 38 -13.90 25.80 -15.68
CA PRO A 38 -14.63 24.54 -15.62
C PRO A 38 -16.16 24.67 -15.77
N LYS A 39 -16.78 25.62 -15.05
CA LYS A 39 -18.23 25.87 -15.13
C LYS A 39 -18.70 26.32 -16.52
N LYS A 40 -17.90 27.14 -17.21
CA LYS A 40 -18.22 27.59 -18.58
C LYS A 40 -18.10 26.43 -19.57
N LEU A 41 -17.05 25.62 -19.42
CA LEU A 41 -16.83 24.44 -20.25
C LEU A 41 -18.00 23.44 -20.13
N HIS A 42 -18.45 23.13 -18.91
CA HIS A 42 -19.64 22.30 -18.71
C HIS A 42 -20.90 22.87 -19.33
N HIS A 43 -21.14 24.18 -19.17
CA HIS A 43 -22.31 24.83 -19.74
C HIS A 43 -22.32 24.76 -21.27
N SER A 44 -21.19 25.02 -21.91
CA SER A 44 -21.02 24.86 -23.36
C SER A 44 -21.25 23.43 -23.80
N ILE A 45 -20.65 22.43 -23.13
CA ILE A 45 -20.86 21.00 -23.42
C ILE A 45 -22.36 20.64 -23.32
N SER A 46 -23.07 21.09 -22.29
CA SER A 46 -24.50 20.80 -22.12
C SER A 46 -25.40 21.41 -23.21
N ARG A 47 -24.93 22.45 -23.89
CA ARG A 47 -25.64 23.12 -24.99
C ARG A 47 -25.31 22.53 -26.36
N LEU A 48 -24.23 21.76 -26.47
CA LEU A 48 -23.83 21.10 -27.71
C LEU A 48 -24.75 19.91 -27.96
N SER A 49 -25.69 20.10 -28.88
CA SER A 49 -26.47 19.00 -29.45
C SER A 49 -25.73 18.43 -30.66
N PRO A 50 -25.53 17.09 -30.72
CA PRO A 50 -24.91 16.41 -31.87
C PRO A 50 -25.61 16.70 -33.21
N ASP A 51 -26.92 16.95 -33.16
CA ASP A 51 -27.79 17.14 -34.33
C ASP A 51 -28.03 18.62 -34.70
N SER A 52 -27.37 19.57 -34.04
CA SER A 52 -27.60 20.98 -34.34
C SER A 52 -26.92 21.39 -35.66
N SER A 53 -27.74 21.56 -36.69
CA SER A 53 -27.35 22.26 -37.91
C SER A 53 -26.75 23.61 -37.54
N ILE A 54 -25.59 23.90 -38.13
CA ILE A 54 -24.69 25.02 -37.84
C ILE A 54 -25.48 26.32 -37.59
N LYS A 55 -25.59 26.72 -36.32
CA LYS A 55 -26.07 28.07 -35.97
C LYS A 55 -24.94 29.05 -36.25
N SER A 56 -25.23 30.08 -37.03
CA SER A 56 -24.30 31.10 -37.52
C SER A 56 -23.74 32.06 -36.46
N SER A 57 -23.68 31.65 -35.18
CA SER A 57 -23.12 32.44 -34.08
C SER A 57 -22.70 31.56 -32.89
N LEU A 58 -21.89 30.51 -33.11
CA LEU A 58 -21.28 29.79 -31.98
C LEU A 58 -20.27 30.71 -31.28
N ASP A 59 -20.34 30.75 -29.94
CA ASP A 59 -19.27 31.33 -29.13
C ASP A 59 -17.95 30.61 -29.41
N SER A 60 -16.80 31.29 -29.25
CA SER A 60 -15.46 30.72 -29.52
C SER A 60 -15.22 29.37 -28.81
N LEU A 61 -15.78 29.19 -27.61
CA LEU A 61 -15.70 27.95 -26.84
C LEU A 61 -16.57 26.82 -27.42
N ASP A 62 -17.78 27.15 -27.86
CA ASP A 62 -18.70 26.18 -28.49
C ASP A 62 -18.11 25.69 -29.82
N TYR A 63 -17.53 26.60 -30.61
CA TYR A 63 -16.84 26.26 -31.86
C TYR A 63 -15.63 25.35 -31.60
N SER A 64 -14.84 25.67 -30.57
CA SER A 64 -13.68 24.86 -30.16
C SER A 64 -14.08 23.42 -29.79
N LEU A 65 -15.18 23.24 -29.05
CA LEU A 65 -15.70 21.92 -28.70
C LEU A 65 -16.22 21.17 -29.94
N TRP A 66 -17.01 21.82 -30.80
CA TRP A 66 -17.48 21.19 -32.03
C TRP A 66 -16.32 20.76 -32.94
N PHE A 67 -15.32 21.62 -33.10
CA PHE A 67 -14.11 21.31 -33.87
C PHE A 67 -13.37 20.12 -33.27
N LEU A 68 -13.18 20.08 -31.94
CA LEU A 68 -12.55 18.96 -31.25
C LEU A 68 -13.31 17.66 -31.51
N HIS A 69 -14.63 17.64 -31.33
CA HIS A 69 -15.44 16.45 -31.56
C HIS A 69 -15.31 15.94 -32.99
N LYS A 70 -15.44 16.85 -33.98
CA LYS A 70 -15.31 16.49 -35.39
C LYS A 70 -13.92 15.97 -35.72
N TYR A 71 -12.86 16.60 -35.21
CA TYR A 71 -11.51 16.13 -35.45
C TYR A 71 -11.27 14.73 -34.87
N VAL A 72 -11.72 14.46 -33.65
CA VAL A 72 -11.58 13.14 -33.02
C VAL A 72 -12.39 12.10 -33.80
N LEU A 73 -13.60 12.44 -34.25
CA LEU A 73 -14.43 11.56 -35.08
C LEU A 73 -13.75 11.22 -36.41
N ASP A 74 -13.27 12.23 -37.14
CA ASP A 74 -12.59 12.07 -38.43
C ASP A 74 -11.30 11.24 -38.28
N ALA A 75 -10.54 11.47 -37.20
CA ALA A 75 -9.34 10.69 -36.88
C ALA A 75 -9.69 9.24 -36.52
N ALA A 76 -10.72 9.03 -35.70
CA ALA A 76 -11.19 7.70 -35.31
C ALA A 76 -11.68 6.88 -36.52
N GLN A 77 -12.36 7.51 -37.48
CA GLN A 77 -12.78 6.84 -38.72
C GLN A 77 -11.62 6.43 -39.65
N ARG A 78 -10.46 7.07 -39.50
CA ARG A 78 -9.27 6.84 -40.32
C ARG A 78 -8.17 6.07 -39.58
N ASP A 79 -8.45 5.56 -38.37
CA ASP A 79 -7.46 5.00 -37.46
C ASP A 79 -6.23 5.92 -37.25
N GLY A 80 -6.46 7.23 -37.27
CA GLY A 80 -5.44 8.26 -37.09
C GLY A 80 -4.94 8.35 -35.64
N ASN A 81 -3.73 8.92 -35.48
CA ASN A 81 -3.22 9.26 -34.16
C ASN A 81 -3.97 10.49 -33.59
N LEU A 82 -4.02 10.57 -32.26
CA LEU A 82 -4.63 11.69 -31.53
C LEU A 82 -3.58 12.47 -30.72
N ASP A 83 -2.31 12.44 -31.13
CA ASP A 83 -1.20 13.05 -30.40
C ASP A 83 -1.38 14.57 -30.27
N GLU A 84 -1.91 15.22 -31.31
CA GLU A 84 -2.15 16.66 -31.38
C GLU A 84 -3.15 17.15 -30.34
N ILE A 85 -3.96 16.24 -29.78
CA ILE A 85 -4.95 16.52 -28.73
C ILE A 85 -4.48 15.98 -27.38
N LEU A 86 -4.02 14.72 -27.35
CA LEU A 86 -3.65 14.04 -26.12
C LEU A 86 -2.38 14.61 -25.49
N VAL A 87 -1.37 15.01 -26.28
CA VAL A 87 -0.16 15.62 -25.73
C VAL A 87 -0.48 16.94 -25.00
N PRO A 88 -1.23 17.89 -25.58
CA PRO A 88 -1.67 19.07 -24.84
C PRO A 88 -2.46 18.77 -23.56
N ILE A 89 -3.36 17.78 -23.58
CA ILE A 89 -4.13 17.36 -22.39
C ILE A 89 -3.17 16.86 -21.30
N ILE A 90 -2.24 15.96 -21.65
CA ILE A 90 -1.23 15.39 -20.76
C ILE A 90 -0.34 16.48 -20.14
N GLN A 91 0.18 17.38 -20.98
CA GLN A 91 1.05 18.47 -20.53
C GLN A 91 0.30 19.44 -19.61
N HIS A 92 -0.99 19.68 -19.89
CA HIS A 92 -1.82 20.54 -19.05
C HIS A 92 -2.07 19.94 -17.67
N SER A 93 -2.44 18.65 -17.59
CA SER A 93 -2.58 17.95 -16.30
C SER A 93 -1.33 18.02 -15.46
N LEU A 94 -0.14 17.91 -16.08
CA LEU A 94 1.10 18.05 -15.33
C LEU A 94 1.34 19.47 -14.82
N LYS A 95 1.13 20.47 -15.69
CA LYS A 95 1.39 21.88 -15.38
C LYS A 95 0.48 22.40 -14.27
N TYR A 96 -0.72 21.83 -14.13
CA TYR A 96 -1.76 22.34 -13.26
C TYR A 96 -2.19 21.37 -12.14
N LYS A 97 -1.46 20.26 -11.90
CA LYS A 97 -1.69 19.17 -10.89
C LYS A 97 -2.14 19.61 -9.48
N ASP A 98 -1.86 20.86 -9.09
CA ASP A 98 -2.19 21.44 -7.77
C ASP A 98 -2.98 22.75 -7.83
N SER A 99 -3.59 23.06 -8.98
CA SER A 99 -4.30 24.32 -9.23
C SER A 99 -5.82 24.16 -9.29
N LYS A 100 -6.55 25.27 -9.15
CA LYS A 100 -8.01 25.32 -9.37
C LYS A 100 -8.43 25.05 -10.84
N HIS A 101 -7.47 24.98 -11.77
CA HIS A 101 -7.68 24.79 -13.21
C HIS A 101 -7.24 23.40 -13.69
N ASP A 102 -7.13 22.41 -12.80
CA ASP A 102 -6.69 21.06 -13.18
C ASP A 102 -7.81 20.19 -13.78
N ASN A 103 -9.06 20.63 -13.73
CA ASN A 103 -10.20 19.75 -14.02
C ASN A 103 -10.57 19.68 -15.51
N GLN A 104 -10.05 20.58 -16.34
CA GLN A 104 -10.42 20.70 -17.76
C GLN A 104 -10.10 19.43 -18.56
N PRO A 105 -8.90 18.82 -18.44
CA PRO A 105 -8.62 17.48 -18.97
C PRO A 105 -9.69 16.43 -18.63
N MET A 106 -10.10 16.35 -17.35
CA MET A 106 -11.10 15.38 -16.90
C MET A 106 -12.47 15.67 -17.52
N ILE A 107 -12.88 16.94 -17.60
CA ILE A 107 -14.16 17.34 -18.20
C ILE A 107 -14.22 16.94 -19.68
N LEU A 108 -13.16 17.22 -20.44
CA LEU A 108 -13.10 16.90 -21.87
C LEU A 108 -13.12 15.39 -22.11
N LEU A 109 -12.31 14.62 -21.37
CA LEU A 109 -12.28 13.16 -21.51
C LEU A 109 -13.61 12.53 -21.10
N ASN A 110 -14.22 13.01 -20.01
CA ASN A 110 -15.52 12.52 -19.56
C ASN A 110 -16.65 12.79 -20.57
N TRP A 111 -16.55 13.89 -21.31
CA TRP A 111 -17.47 14.20 -22.40
C TRP A 111 -17.20 13.32 -23.65
N LEU A 112 -15.94 13.21 -24.08
CA LEU A 112 -15.59 12.36 -25.24
C LEU A 112 -15.92 10.89 -25.01
N PHE A 113 -15.84 10.41 -23.76
CA PHE A 113 -16.14 9.02 -23.41
C PHE A 113 -17.63 8.66 -23.39
N GLN A 114 -18.52 9.62 -23.62
CA GLN A 114 -19.94 9.33 -23.76
C GLN A 114 -20.30 8.66 -25.07
N ASP A 115 -19.54 8.96 -26.13
CA ASP A 115 -19.66 8.27 -27.41
C ASP A 115 -18.75 7.03 -27.38
N GLU A 116 -19.31 5.85 -27.63
CA GLU A 116 -18.58 4.58 -27.59
C GLU A 116 -17.43 4.53 -28.62
N PHE A 117 -17.66 5.09 -29.81
CA PHE A 117 -16.69 5.07 -30.88
C PHE A 117 -15.52 6.01 -30.57
N LEU A 118 -15.82 7.22 -30.09
CA LEU A 118 -14.79 8.16 -29.66
C LEU A 118 -14.04 7.66 -28.42
N PHE A 119 -14.74 7.05 -27.46
CA PHE A 119 -14.13 6.41 -26.29
C PHE A 119 -13.04 5.43 -26.70
N GLN A 120 -13.38 4.47 -27.58
CA GLN A 120 -12.45 3.43 -28.00
C GLN A 120 -11.20 4.04 -28.66
N ALA A 121 -11.38 5.00 -29.57
CA ALA A 121 -10.28 5.66 -30.27
C ALA A 121 -9.38 6.48 -29.33
N VAL A 122 -9.97 7.26 -28.43
CA VAL A 122 -9.25 8.12 -27.48
C VAL A 122 -8.52 7.28 -26.44
N ALA A 123 -9.18 6.28 -25.85
CA ALA A 123 -8.59 5.42 -24.82
C ALA A 123 -7.45 4.56 -25.37
N MET A 124 -7.59 4.01 -26.58
CA MET A 124 -6.52 3.27 -27.24
C MET A 124 -5.31 4.16 -27.55
N ASN A 125 -5.54 5.35 -28.11
CA ASN A 125 -4.46 6.31 -28.36
C ASN A 125 -3.80 6.77 -27.05
N LEU A 126 -4.57 6.96 -25.98
CA LEU A 126 -4.04 7.29 -24.66
C LEU A 126 -3.18 6.16 -24.10
N ALA A 127 -3.58 4.89 -24.22
CA ALA A 127 -2.75 3.77 -23.78
C ALA A 127 -1.44 3.66 -24.58
N ASN A 128 -1.49 3.92 -25.88
CA ASN A 128 -0.34 3.80 -26.77
C ASN A 128 0.63 4.99 -26.72
N ILE A 129 0.22 6.16 -26.22
CA ILE A 129 1.05 7.36 -26.28
C ILE A 129 2.32 7.24 -25.45
N ILE A 130 2.26 6.56 -24.31
CA ILE A 130 3.40 6.42 -23.39
C ILE A 130 4.50 5.53 -24.00
N THR A 131 4.13 4.53 -24.80
CA THR A 131 5.10 3.67 -25.50
C THR A 131 5.59 4.30 -26.80
N ARG A 132 4.73 5.08 -27.49
CA ARG A 132 5.05 5.73 -28.76
C ARG A 132 5.95 6.96 -28.61
N LYS A 133 5.80 7.74 -27.54
CA LYS A 133 6.57 8.96 -27.29
C LYS A 133 7.66 8.67 -26.25
N ASP A 134 8.92 8.58 -26.68
CA ASP A 134 10.08 8.48 -25.78
C ASP A 134 10.45 9.85 -25.18
N ASP A 135 9.48 10.49 -24.50
CA ASP A 135 9.64 11.78 -23.85
C ASP A 135 9.28 11.67 -22.36
N ARG A 136 10.26 11.97 -21.50
CA ARG A 136 10.13 11.87 -20.04
C ARG A 136 9.09 12.83 -19.45
N TYR A 137 8.91 14.01 -20.03
CA TYR A 137 7.92 14.98 -19.60
C TYR A 137 6.50 14.52 -19.97
N ILE A 138 6.33 13.97 -21.17
CA ILE A 138 5.05 13.36 -21.60
C ILE A 138 4.72 12.16 -20.72
N ALA A 139 5.68 11.26 -20.48
CA ALA A 139 5.47 10.10 -19.60
C ALA A 139 5.07 10.52 -18.17
N PHE A 140 5.69 11.58 -17.64
CA PHE A 140 5.34 12.08 -16.31
C PHE A 140 3.93 12.68 -16.24
N GLY A 141 3.56 13.47 -17.26
CA GLY A 141 2.21 14.01 -17.37
C GLY A 141 1.17 12.91 -17.58
N TRP A 142 1.51 11.86 -18.33
CA TRP A 142 0.64 10.72 -18.58
C TRP A 142 0.33 9.98 -17.28
N CYS A 143 1.35 9.70 -16.45
CA CYS A 143 1.15 9.07 -15.15
C CYS A 143 0.23 9.92 -14.25
N THR A 144 0.38 11.24 -14.31
CA THR A 144 -0.47 12.19 -13.56
C THR A 144 -1.92 12.14 -14.05
N LEU A 145 -2.12 12.20 -15.38
CA LEU A 145 -3.45 12.17 -16.00
C LEU A 145 -4.18 10.85 -15.73
N VAL A 146 -3.51 9.72 -15.95
CA VAL A 146 -4.10 8.38 -15.77
C VAL A 146 -4.48 8.12 -14.33
N ARG A 147 -3.62 8.49 -13.38
CA ARG A 147 -3.96 8.43 -11.97
C ARG A 147 -5.20 9.27 -11.66
N GLY A 148 -5.29 10.49 -12.20
CA GLY A 148 -6.48 11.34 -12.10
C GLY A 148 -7.75 10.70 -12.66
N LEU A 149 -7.65 10.02 -13.81
CA LEU A 149 -8.78 9.28 -14.42
C LEU A 149 -9.26 8.13 -13.53
N MET A 150 -8.34 7.38 -12.93
CA MET A 150 -8.67 6.23 -12.09
C MET A 150 -9.19 6.62 -10.70
N GLU A 151 -8.76 7.76 -10.18
CA GLU A 151 -9.21 8.32 -8.90
C GLU A 151 -10.43 9.24 -9.03
N TYR A 152 -10.95 9.44 -10.24
CA TYR A 152 -12.03 10.37 -10.55
C TYR A 152 -13.33 9.97 -9.83
N GLU A 153 -13.55 10.54 -8.65
CA GLU A 153 -14.79 10.45 -7.89
C GLU A 153 -15.66 11.67 -8.19
N ASN A 154 -16.90 11.44 -8.64
CA ASN A 154 -17.83 12.50 -9.01
C ASN A 154 -18.30 13.27 -7.75
N VAL A 155 -17.55 14.29 -7.34
CA VAL A 155 -17.93 15.21 -6.24
C VAL A 155 -19.04 16.19 -6.68
N MET A 156 -19.33 16.28 -7.98
CA MET A 156 -20.31 17.23 -8.52
C MET A 156 -21.38 16.51 -9.34
N ASP A 157 -22.64 16.74 -8.95
CA ASP A 157 -23.91 16.40 -9.61
C ASP A 157 -23.94 15.11 -10.43
N GLN A 158 -24.63 14.10 -9.88
CA GLN A 158 -24.91 12.77 -10.45
C GLN A 158 -25.54 12.74 -11.87
N TYR A 159 -25.74 13.89 -12.52
CA TYR A 159 -26.70 14.03 -13.62
C TYR A 159 -26.15 14.59 -14.94
N LEU A 160 -24.92 15.12 -15.02
CA LEU A 160 -24.53 15.84 -16.24
C LEU A 160 -23.70 15.01 -17.23
N PHE A 161 -22.63 14.30 -16.83
CA PHE A 161 -21.84 13.48 -17.76
C PHE A 161 -21.12 12.36 -16.98
N ASN A 162 -21.36 11.08 -17.29
CA ASN A 162 -20.80 9.93 -16.55
C ASN A 162 -19.88 9.04 -17.42
N GLY A 163 -19.34 9.55 -18.54
CA GLY A 163 -18.55 8.76 -19.50
C GLY A 163 -17.39 7.98 -18.86
N ILE A 164 -16.56 8.64 -18.02
CA ILE A 164 -15.46 7.95 -17.30
C ILE A 164 -16.01 6.83 -16.40
N LYS A 165 -17.09 7.09 -15.67
CA LYS A 165 -17.67 6.11 -14.74
C LYS A 165 -18.27 4.92 -15.46
N GLU A 166 -19.01 5.16 -16.54
CA GLU A 166 -19.64 4.12 -17.35
C GLU A 166 -18.61 3.26 -18.08
N LYS A 167 -17.50 3.88 -18.54
CA LYS A 167 -16.43 3.19 -19.26
C LYS A 167 -15.26 2.76 -18.39
N TYR A 168 -15.35 2.91 -17.06
CA TYR A 168 -14.23 2.71 -16.13
C TYR A 168 -13.56 1.35 -16.31
N SER A 169 -14.34 0.27 -16.37
CA SER A 169 -13.81 -1.10 -16.51
C SER A 169 -13.10 -1.33 -17.84
N ALA A 170 -13.63 -0.79 -18.94
CA ALA A 170 -13.01 -0.90 -20.26
C ALA A 170 -11.74 -0.04 -20.36
N LEU A 171 -11.80 1.19 -19.83
CA LEU A 171 -10.67 2.12 -19.77
C LEU A 171 -9.52 1.52 -18.95
N LEU A 172 -9.83 0.98 -17.77
CA LEU A 172 -8.86 0.33 -16.91
C LEU A 172 -8.15 -0.82 -17.63
N LYS A 173 -8.90 -1.72 -18.29
CA LYS A 173 -8.32 -2.83 -19.06
C LYS A 173 -7.38 -2.35 -20.15
N MET A 174 -7.74 -1.31 -20.89
CA MET A 174 -6.87 -0.72 -21.92
C MET A 174 -5.60 -0.13 -21.30
N LEU A 175 -5.71 0.62 -20.20
CA LEU A 175 -4.55 1.24 -19.55
C LEU A 175 -3.62 0.23 -18.86
N CYS A 176 -4.14 -0.92 -18.41
CA CYS A 176 -3.32 -1.99 -17.85
C CYS A 176 -2.33 -2.58 -18.87
N THR A 177 -2.59 -2.47 -20.17
CA THR A 177 -1.61 -2.85 -21.20
C THR A 177 -0.30 -2.04 -21.11
N CYS A 178 -0.32 -0.89 -20.44
CA CYS A 178 0.86 -0.05 -20.20
C CYS A 178 1.71 -0.50 -19.01
N ILE A 179 1.26 -1.45 -18.17
CA ILE A 179 1.95 -1.88 -16.95
C ILE A 179 3.41 -2.29 -17.20
N PRO A 180 3.74 -3.11 -18.22
CA PRO A 180 5.14 -3.49 -18.49
C PRO A 180 6.03 -2.28 -18.81
N HIS A 181 5.47 -1.27 -19.48
CA HIS A 181 6.21 -0.04 -19.79
C HIS A 181 6.42 0.82 -18.53
N LEU A 182 5.40 0.97 -17.68
CA LEU A 182 5.52 1.66 -16.38
C LEU A 182 6.55 0.97 -15.47
N SER A 183 6.53 -0.36 -15.43
CA SER A 183 7.50 -1.21 -14.74
C SER A 183 8.93 -0.93 -15.24
N CYS A 184 9.13 -0.80 -16.55
CA CYS A 184 10.41 -0.42 -17.17
C CYS A 184 10.88 1.00 -16.76
N ILE A 185 9.98 1.98 -16.70
CA ILE A 185 10.30 3.35 -16.24
C ILE A 185 10.69 3.36 -14.76
N ALA A 186 9.93 2.66 -13.91
CA ALA A 186 10.24 2.51 -12.49
C ALA A 186 11.60 1.83 -12.28
N ARG A 187 11.97 0.91 -13.20
CA ARG A 187 13.26 0.21 -13.18
C ARG A 187 14.47 1.07 -13.43
N LYS A 188 14.40 1.89 -14.46
CA LYS A 188 15.57 2.60 -14.95
C LYS A 188 15.79 3.94 -14.26
N GLY A 189 14.78 4.50 -13.61
CA GLY A 189 14.86 5.89 -13.13
C GLY A 189 15.20 6.06 -11.66
N SER A 190 16.15 5.27 -11.14
CA SER A 190 16.76 5.49 -9.82
C SER A 190 18.26 5.70 -9.92
N ILE A 191 18.84 6.39 -8.94
CA ILE A 191 20.28 6.64 -8.85
C ILE A 191 20.77 6.17 -7.47
N LEU A 192 21.96 5.54 -7.42
CA LEU A 192 22.58 5.15 -6.16
C LEU A 192 23.28 6.37 -5.54
N GLN A 193 22.89 6.75 -4.33
CA GLN A 193 23.48 7.82 -3.53
C GLN A 193 23.75 7.32 -2.10
N ASP A 194 24.99 7.44 -1.63
CA ASP A 194 25.42 7.01 -0.29
C ASP A 194 25.04 5.55 0.05
N LYS A 195 25.17 4.63 -0.92
CA LYS A 195 24.76 3.21 -0.85
C LYS A 195 23.24 2.96 -0.84
N PHE A 196 22.42 4.01 -0.94
CA PHE A 196 20.95 3.90 -1.01
C PHE A 196 20.44 4.28 -2.39
N GLU A 197 19.38 3.65 -2.85
CA GLU A 197 18.76 3.99 -4.13
C GLU A 197 17.69 5.06 -3.97
N LEU A 198 17.81 6.14 -4.73
CA LEU A 198 16.85 7.24 -4.75
C LEU A 198 16.11 7.28 -6.09
N PRO A 199 14.77 7.27 -6.09
CA PRO A 199 13.98 7.35 -7.32
C PRO A 199 13.94 8.77 -7.89
N SER A 200 13.85 8.86 -9.21
CA SER A 200 13.45 10.08 -9.90
C SER A 200 11.95 10.34 -9.74
N ARG A 201 11.52 11.60 -9.90
CA ARG A 201 10.09 11.97 -9.87
C ARG A 201 9.23 11.19 -10.87
N LEU A 202 9.78 10.91 -12.05
CA LEU A 202 9.09 10.11 -13.07
C LEU A 202 8.91 8.66 -12.61
N SER A 203 9.94 8.05 -12.00
CA SER A 203 9.83 6.68 -11.47
C SER A 203 8.86 6.56 -10.32
N VAL A 204 8.81 7.55 -9.43
CA VAL A 204 7.77 7.63 -8.37
C VAL A 204 6.38 7.69 -9.01
N ALA A 205 6.19 8.57 -10.00
CA ALA A 205 4.90 8.72 -10.68
C ALA A 205 4.48 7.46 -11.45
N ALA A 206 5.43 6.77 -12.09
CA ALA A 206 5.18 5.52 -12.79
C ALA A 206 4.83 4.38 -11.82
N ALA A 207 5.54 4.28 -10.70
CA ALA A 207 5.24 3.33 -9.63
C ALA A 207 3.85 3.55 -9.05
N ASP A 208 3.51 4.79 -8.69
CA ASP A 208 2.17 5.14 -8.20
C ASP A 208 1.10 4.89 -9.27
N CYS A 209 1.35 5.20 -10.53
CA CYS A 209 0.40 4.91 -11.60
C CYS A 209 0.17 3.41 -11.77
N LEU A 210 1.21 2.59 -11.66
CA LEU A 210 1.11 1.12 -11.68
C LEU A 210 0.27 0.62 -10.51
N LEU A 211 0.51 1.14 -9.29
CA LEU A 211 -0.29 0.84 -8.11
C LEU A 211 -1.76 1.20 -8.32
N THR A 212 -2.06 2.38 -8.86
CA THR A 212 -3.44 2.81 -9.11
C THR A 212 -4.16 1.89 -10.11
N LEU A 213 -3.50 1.49 -11.19
CA LEU A 213 -4.07 0.57 -12.18
C LEU A 213 -4.33 -0.82 -11.57
N THR A 214 -3.35 -1.33 -10.82
CA THR A 214 -3.46 -2.67 -10.22
C THR A 214 -4.45 -2.71 -9.05
N GLU A 215 -4.56 -1.65 -8.25
CA GLU A 215 -5.63 -1.48 -7.26
C GLU A 215 -7.00 -1.42 -7.96
N GLY A 216 -7.10 -0.70 -9.08
CA GLY A 216 -8.31 -0.63 -9.91
C GLY A 216 -8.84 -2.01 -10.30
N LEU A 217 -7.94 -2.95 -10.64
CA LEU A 217 -8.29 -4.33 -11.00
C LEU A 217 -8.88 -5.13 -9.83
N THR A 218 -8.61 -4.73 -8.59
CA THR A 218 -9.19 -5.36 -7.38
C THR A 218 -10.59 -4.84 -7.03
N LYS A 219 -11.02 -3.72 -7.64
CA LYS A 219 -12.34 -3.14 -7.37
C LYS A 219 -13.42 -3.91 -8.11
N LYS A 220 -14.46 -4.33 -7.39
CA LYS A 220 -15.64 -4.92 -8.02
C LYS A 220 -16.27 -3.88 -8.96
N PRO A 221 -16.67 -4.26 -10.19
CA PRO A 221 -17.34 -3.34 -11.10
C PRO A 221 -18.61 -2.81 -10.41
N MET A 222 -18.75 -1.48 -10.36
CA MET A 222 -19.97 -0.85 -9.84
C MET A 222 -21.13 -1.22 -10.76
N LEU A 223 -21.92 -2.23 -10.37
CA LEU A 223 -23.23 -2.49 -10.96
C LEU A 223 -24.13 -1.29 -10.64
N SER A 224 -24.51 -0.54 -11.65
CA SER A 224 -25.50 0.53 -11.55
C SER A 224 -26.89 -0.06 -11.31
N SER A 225 -27.26 -0.31 -10.05
CA SER A 225 -28.65 -0.53 -9.66
C SER A 225 -28.97 0.23 -8.36
N ARG A 226 -29.21 1.54 -8.50
CA ARG A 226 -30.05 2.28 -7.55
C ARG A 226 -31.25 2.84 -8.29
N THR A 227 -32.07 1.96 -8.83
CA THR A 227 -33.49 2.28 -9.05
C THR A 227 -34.10 2.47 -7.66
N LYS A 228 -34.37 3.73 -7.31
CA LYS A 228 -35.13 4.13 -6.13
C LYS A 228 -36.49 3.42 -6.17
N SER A 229 -36.71 2.41 -5.35
CA SER A 229 -38.07 2.02 -4.95
C SER A 229 -38.35 2.60 -3.56
N LEU A 230 -39.14 3.66 -3.56
CA LEU A 230 -39.75 4.26 -2.37
C LEU A 230 -40.77 3.26 -1.79
N LYS A 231 -40.63 2.85 -0.52
CA LYS A 231 -41.71 2.72 0.49
C LYS A 231 -41.27 2.04 1.82
N SER A 232 -41.29 2.86 2.87
CA SER A 232 -41.81 2.69 4.25
C SER A 232 -41.55 1.45 5.15
N SER A 233 -41.16 1.83 6.38
CA SER A 233 -41.44 1.32 7.75
C SER A 233 -40.61 0.18 8.39
N GLU A 234 -39.84 0.60 9.41
CA GLU A 234 -39.61 0.04 10.76
C GLU A 234 -39.56 -1.48 10.99
N SER A 235 -38.38 -1.98 11.39
CA SER A 235 -38.05 -2.54 12.72
C SER A 235 -36.85 -3.51 12.66
N ASN A 236 -35.93 -3.40 13.63
CA ASN A 236 -34.91 -4.39 13.99
C ASN A 236 -35.51 -5.38 15.01
N PRO A 237 -34.87 -6.50 15.43
CA PRO A 237 -33.85 -7.43 14.86
C PRO A 237 -34.35 -8.92 15.05
N PRO A 238 -33.59 -10.03 15.26
CA PRO A 238 -32.14 -10.32 15.15
C PRO A 238 -31.77 -11.65 14.43
N VAL A 239 -30.44 -11.85 14.38
CA VAL A 239 -29.64 -13.04 14.02
C VAL A 239 -30.18 -14.37 14.56
N SER A 240 -30.18 -15.40 13.70
CA SER A 240 -30.16 -16.82 14.09
C SER A 240 -29.31 -17.62 13.09
N LEU A 241 -28.30 -18.30 13.62
CA LEU A 241 -27.52 -19.36 12.96
C LEU A 241 -28.24 -20.69 13.20
N LEU A 242 -28.42 -21.52 12.17
CA LEU A 242 -28.19 -22.97 12.22
C LEU A 242 -28.31 -23.60 10.82
N ALA A 243 -27.51 -24.63 10.61
CA ALA A 243 -27.27 -25.36 9.37
C ALA A 243 -28.10 -26.66 9.27
N SER A 244 -27.89 -27.38 8.15
CA SER A 244 -28.51 -28.66 7.69
C SER A 244 -29.82 -28.46 6.90
N SER A 245 -30.12 -29.17 5.81
CA SER A 245 -29.59 -30.39 5.20
C SER A 245 -29.89 -30.42 3.68
N ILE A 246 -29.20 -31.33 3.00
CA ILE A 246 -29.33 -31.72 1.58
C ILE A 246 -30.78 -32.05 1.19
N ASP A 247 -31.23 -31.58 0.01
CA ASP A 247 -32.05 -32.41 -0.89
C ASP A 247 -31.97 -31.97 -2.36
N GLU A 248 -31.73 -32.94 -3.25
CA GLU A 248 -31.75 -32.80 -4.71
C GLU A 248 -33.14 -33.20 -5.24
N ARG A 249 -33.82 -32.32 -6.01
CA ARG A 249 -34.35 -32.61 -7.38
C ARG A 249 -35.38 -31.59 -7.89
N LYS A 250 -35.07 -31.11 -9.10
CA LYS A 250 -35.92 -30.89 -10.31
C LYS A 250 -36.76 -29.60 -10.50
N ILE A 251 -36.39 -28.94 -11.63
CA ILE A 251 -37.20 -28.22 -12.65
C ILE A 251 -37.54 -26.75 -12.27
N SER A 252 -37.15 -25.71 -13.01
CA SER A 252 -37.22 -25.50 -14.46
C SER A 252 -36.22 -24.46 -14.98
N THR A 253 -35.82 -24.67 -16.23
CA THR A 253 -35.14 -23.75 -17.14
C THR A 253 -35.85 -22.40 -17.29
N VAL A 254 -35.12 -21.29 -17.12
CA VAL A 254 -35.04 -20.08 -17.99
C VAL A 254 -34.24 -19.01 -17.22
N HIS A 255 -33.37 -18.28 -17.94
CA HIS A 255 -32.39 -17.27 -17.47
C HIS A 255 -30.95 -17.73 -17.19
N LYS A 256 -30.37 -18.48 -18.14
CA LYS A 256 -28.93 -18.39 -18.44
C LYS A 256 -28.65 -17.11 -19.23
N SER A 257 -28.46 -15.97 -18.56
CA SER A 257 -27.81 -14.78 -19.17
C SER A 257 -27.45 -13.75 -18.09
N SER A 258 -26.52 -14.09 -17.19
CA SER A 258 -25.93 -13.08 -16.29
C SER A 258 -24.60 -13.49 -15.64
N GLU A 259 -24.20 -14.76 -15.69
CA GLU A 259 -22.96 -15.24 -15.03
C GLU A 259 -21.67 -15.13 -15.88
N VAL A 260 -21.75 -14.73 -17.15
CA VAL A 260 -20.60 -14.80 -18.08
C VAL A 260 -19.67 -13.56 -18.03
N LEU A 261 -20.09 -12.43 -17.44
CA LEU A 261 -19.26 -11.21 -17.44
C LEU A 261 -18.36 -11.03 -16.21
N ASN A 262 -18.51 -11.86 -15.17
CA ASN A 262 -17.75 -11.71 -13.92
C ASN A 262 -16.47 -12.56 -13.84
N VAL A 263 -16.13 -13.33 -14.89
CA VAL A 263 -14.96 -14.23 -14.93
C VAL A 263 -13.68 -13.53 -15.42
N GLY A 264 -13.63 -12.19 -15.55
CA GLY A 264 -12.65 -11.57 -16.47
C GLY A 264 -11.56 -10.64 -15.92
N MET A 265 -11.54 -10.24 -14.64
CA MET A 265 -10.52 -9.28 -14.14
C MET A 265 -9.48 -9.89 -13.21
N GLU A 266 -9.88 -10.89 -12.42
CA GLU A 266 -9.00 -11.58 -11.46
C GLU A 266 -7.90 -12.37 -12.21
N ASP A 267 -8.30 -13.10 -13.26
CA ASP A 267 -7.37 -13.83 -14.12
C ASP A 267 -6.39 -12.88 -14.85
N PHE A 268 -6.89 -11.72 -15.31
CA PHE A 268 -6.07 -10.70 -15.96
C PHE A 268 -5.08 -10.02 -14.99
N PHE A 269 -5.42 -9.92 -13.71
CA PHE A 269 -4.52 -9.35 -12.71
C PHE A 269 -3.31 -10.26 -12.44
N TRP A 270 -3.51 -11.57 -12.51
CA TRP A 270 -2.45 -12.55 -12.33
C TRP A 270 -1.32 -12.40 -13.36
N ASP A 271 -1.64 -12.02 -14.60
CA ASP A 271 -0.67 -11.83 -15.69
C ASP A 271 0.40 -10.77 -15.36
N TYR A 272 0.09 -9.83 -14.44
CA TYR A 272 1.00 -8.77 -14.01
C TYR A 272 1.80 -9.10 -12.75
N LEU A 273 1.71 -10.32 -12.21
CA LEU A 273 2.38 -10.69 -10.95
C LEU A 273 3.89 -10.41 -10.99
N GLN A 274 4.56 -10.65 -12.12
CA GLN A 274 5.99 -10.36 -12.26
C GLN A 274 6.30 -8.86 -12.20
N ASP A 275 5.45 -8.02 -12.81
CA ASP A 275 5.59 -6.57 -12.73
C ASP A 275 5.32 -6.05 -11.30
N LEU A 276 4.44 -6.72 -10.54
CA LEU A 276 4.22 -6.42 -9.13
C LEU A 276 5.43 -6.76 -8.26
N ILE A 277 6.00 -7.96 -8.41
CA ILE A 277 7.21 -8.37 -7.70
C ILE A 277 8.31 -7.34 -7.95
N TYR A 278 8.51 -7.01 -9.23
CA TYR A 278 9.47 -6.02 -9.64
C TYR A 278 9.22 -4.65 -9.00
N LEU A 279 7.97 -4.17 -9.02
CA LEU A 279 7.61 -2.91 -8.36
C LEU A 279 7.94 -2.93 -6.86
N VAL A 280 7.58 -4.01 -6.15
CA VAL A 280 7.82 -4.12 -4.70
C VAL A 280 9.32 -4.15 -4.38
N GLU A 281 10.15 -4.81 -5.19
CA GLU A 281 11.62 -4.77 -5.05
C GLU A 281 12.15 -3.32 -5.11
N ARG A 282 11.59 -2.50 -6.00
CA ARG A 282 11.97 -1.09 -6.15
C ARG A 282 11.50 -0.24 -4.98
N LEU A 283 10.24 -0.40 -4.57
CA LEU A 283 9.71 0.30 -3.41
C LEU A 283 10.51 -0.06 -2.14
N LEU A 284 10.93 -1.32 -2.01
CA LEU A 284 11.76 -1.79 -0.91
C LEU A 284 13.11 -1.07 -0.92
N ALA A 285 13.82 -1.08 -2.06
CA ALA A 285 15.09 -0.40 -2.22
C ALA A 285 15.03 1.09 -1.86
N TRP A 286 13.95 1.78 -2.27
CA TRP A 286 13.74 3.21 -2.01
C TRP A 286 13.35 3.51 -0.55
N SER A 287 12.73 2.56 0.15
CA SER A 287 12.24 2.76 1.52
C SER A 287 13.31 2.49 2.60
N ARG A 288 14.35 1.69 2.28
CA ARG A 288 15.36 1.23 3.27
C ARG A 288 15.99 2.34 4.11
N LYS A 289 16.28 3.50 3.51
CA LYS A 289 16.92 4.62 4.23
C LYS A 289 15.95 5.42 5.08
N SER A 290 14.79 5.76 4.51
CA SER A 290 13.91 6.81 5.02
C SER A 290 12.72 6.29 5.82
N ARG A 291 12.31 5.04 5.59
CA ARG A 291 11.12 4.43 6.18
C ARG A 291 11.40 2.95 6.50
N PRO A 292 12.21 2.65 7.53
CA PRO A 292 12.65 1.29 7.83
C PRO A 292 11.49 0.33 8.14
N LEU A 293 10.44 0.79 8.85
CA LEU A 293 9.27 -0.05 9.10
C LEU A 293 8.47 -0.33 7.82
N HIS A 294 8.36 0.65 6.92
CA HIS A 294 7.71 0.44 5.63
C HIS A 294 8.51 -0.54 4.77
N ALA A 295 9.84 -0.42 4.75
CA ALA A 295 10.73 -1.37 4.08
C ALA A 295 10.52 -2.79 4.62
N LYS A 296 10.40 -2.94 5.95
CA LYS A 296 10.11 -4.25 6.56
C LYS A 296 8.79 -4.85 6.07
N GLY A 297 7.74 -4.04 5.98
CA GLY A 297 6.47 -4.50 5.41
C GLY A 297 6.59 -4.90 3.94
N LEU A 298 7.37 -4.14 3.15
CA LEU A 298 7.62 -4.45 1.74
C LEU A 298 8.41 -5.76 1.56
N GLU A 299 9.35 -6.07 2.44
CA GLU A 299 10.05 -7.38 2.44
C GLU A 299 9.06 -8.54 2.59
N GLN A 300 8.10 -8.41 3.50
CA GLN A 300 7.08 -9.44 3.73
C GLN A 300 6.09 -9.53 2.56
N VAL A 301 5.72 -8.40 1.93
CA VAL A 301 4.92 -8.43 0.69
C VAL A 301 5.69 -9.13 -0.43
N LEU A 302 6.98 -8.83 -0.60
CA LEU A 302 7.82 -9.43 -1.63
C LEU A 302 7.92 -10.95 -1.45
N LYS A 303 8.23 -11.39 -0.23
CA LYS A 303 8.27 -12.80 0.16
C LYS A 303 6.94 -13.48 -0.17
N TRP A 304 5.82 -12.89 0.23
CA TRP A 304 4.47 -13.41 -0.04
C TRP A 304 4.14 -13.51 -1.55
N LEU A 305 4.50 -12.50 -2.35
CA LEU A 305 4.30 -12.53 -3.81
C LEU A 305 5.11 -13.66 -4.47
N GLN A 306 6.37 -13.84 -4.04
CA GLN A 306 7.25 -14.90 -4.52
C GLN A 306 6.75 -16.29 -4.09
N GLU A 307 6.24 -16.42 -2.87
CA GLU A 307 5.63 -17.65 -2.37
C GLU A 307 4.36 -18.01 -3.15
N ILE A 308 3.46 -17.06 -3.41
CA ILE A 308 2.26 -17.32 -4.21
C ILE A 308 2.60 -17.71 -5.66
N GLN A 309 3.71 -17.19 -6.19
CA GLN A 309 4.21 -17.55 -7.51
C GLN A 309 4.73 -19.00 -7.55
N VAL A 310 5.57 -19.40 -6.60
CA VAL A 310 6.30 -20.68 -6.62
C VAL A 310 5.55 -21.80 -5.87
N HIS A 311 4.85 -21.48 -4.80
CA HIS A 311 4.32 -22.41 -3.80
C HIS A 311 2.86 -22.14 -3.45
N TYR A 312 1.99 -22.84 -4.17
CA TYR A 312 0.73 -23.32 -3.61
C TYR A 312 0.62 -24.81 -3.99
N GLY A 313 1.54 -25.60 -3.42
CA GLY A 313 1.73 -27.04 -3.66
C GLY A 313 1.19 -27.93 -2.54
N GLY A 314 0.34 -27.41 -1.65
CA GLY A 314 -0.25 -28.16 -0.52
C GLY A 314 -1.72 -28.58 -0.69
N LEU A 315 -2.34 -28.27 -1.84
CA LEU A 315 -3.70 -28.71 -2.22
C LEU A 315 -3.64 -29.87 -3.24
N GLN A 316 -2.47 -30.50 -3.35
CA GLN A 316 -2.15 -31.45 -4.39
C GLN A 316 -2.62 -32.84 -3.98
N GLU A 317 -3.90 -33.11 -4.19
CA GLU A 317 -4.36 -34.48 -4.48
C GLU A 317 -5.71 -34.49 -5.22
N GLU A 318 -6.56 -33.46 -5.10
CA GLU A 318 -7.91 -33.47 -5.74
C GLU A 318 -8.31 -32.22 -6.56
N ALA A 319 -7.55 -31.12 -6.55
CA ALA A 319 -7.93 -29.88 -7.26
C ALA A 319 -7.36 -29.79 -8.69
N SER A 320 -8.20 -29.37 -9.65
CA SER A 320 -7.76 -29.12 -11.03
C SER A 320 -6.80 -27.92 -11.12
N PRO A 321 -5.81 -27.91 -12.05
CA PRO A 321 -4.86 -26.80 -12.23
C PRO A 321 -5.52 -25.43 -12.43
N ALA A 322 -6.65 -25.38 -13.15
CA ALA A 322 -7.42 -24.16 -13.38
C ALA A 322 -8.05 -23.61 -12.08
N GLN A 323 -8.50 -24.50 -11.20
CA GLN A 323 -9.05 -24.12 -9.90
C GLN A 323 -7.97 -23.57 -8.97
N ILE A 324 -6.78 -24.16 -9.00
CA ILE A 324 -5.62 -23.66 -8.25
C ILE A 324 -5.24 -22.24 -8.70
N LEU A 325 -5.15 -22.02 -10.02
CA LEU A 325 -4.85 -20.69 -10.57
C LEU A 325 -5.90 -19.65 -10.15
N LYS A 326 -7.18 -19.99 -10.26
CA LYS A 326 -8.28 -19.12 -9.84
C LYS A 326 -8.23 -18.78 -8.35
N THR A 327 -7.93 -19.75 -7.48
CA THR A 327 -7.76 -19.50 -6.04
C THR A 327 -6.59 -18.56 -5.77
N ARG A 328 -5.47 -18.70 -6.49
CA ARG A 328 -4.31 -17.81 -6.36
C ARG A 328 -4.62 -16.39 -6.83
N ALA A 329 -5.28 -16.24 -7.97
CA ALA A 329 -5.72 -14.95 -8.48
C ALA A 329 -6.66 -14.24 -7.49
N LEU A 330 -7.61 -14.96 -6.90
CA LEU A 330 -8.52 -14.44 -5.88
C LEU A 330 -7.78 -14.00 -4.61
N LEU A 331 -6.83 -14.79 -4.12
CA LEU A 331 -6.00 -14.45 -2.96
C LEU A 331 -5.16 -13.20 -3.25
N LEU A 332 -4.51 -13.17 -4.42
CA LEU A 332 -3.74 -12.02 -4.88
C LEU A 332 -4.62 -10.76 -4.93
N CYS A 333 -5.78 -10.79 -5.58
CA CYS A 333 -6.72 -9.67 -5.61
C CYS A 333 -7.14 -9.22 -4.21
N SER A 334 -7.46 -10.16 -3.32
CA SER A 334 -7.98 -9.87 -1.98
C SER A 334 -6.96 -9.16 -1.10
N CYS A 335 -5.72 -9.64 -1.10
CA CYS A 335 -4.63 -9.04 -0.33
C CYS A 335 -4.11 -7.76 -1.00
N TRP A 336 -4.02 -7.73 -2.33
CA TRP A 336 -3.52 -6.57 -3.07
C TRP A 336 -4.38 -5.33 -2.92
N LYS A 337 -5.70 -5.48 -2.70
CA LYS A 337 -6.56 -4.35 -2.35
C LYS A 337 -6.03 -3.54 -1.16
N HIS A 338 -5.42 -4.22 -0.20
CA HIS A 338 -4.83 -3.59 0.98
C HIS A 338 -3.38 -3.18 0.72
N TYR A 339 -2.55 -4.07 0.17
CA TYR A 339 -1.15 -3.76 -0.10
C TYR A 339 -1.00 -2.62 -1.12
N GLY A 340 -1.69 -2.67 -2.26
CA GLY A 340 -1.63 -1.62 -3.28
C GLY A 340 -1.92 -0.22 -2.72
N MET A 341 -2.94 -0.11 -1.86
CA MET A 341 -3.30 1.14 -1.20
C MET A 341 -2.20 1.64 -0.23
N LEU A 342 -1.53 0.72 0.47
CA LEU A 342 -0.48 1.05 1.43
C LEU A 342 0.88 1.31 0.78
N LEU A 343 1.10 0.83 -0.45
CA LEU A 343 2.37 0.93 -1.16
C LEU A 343 2.58 2.29 -1.86
N HIS A 344 1.55 3.13 -1.92
CA HIS A 344 1.59 4.44 -2.57
C HIS A 344 2.61 5.39 -1.93
N LEU A 345 3.44 6.02 -2.78
CA LEU A 345 4.47 6.96 -2.37
C LEU A 345 3.91 8.38 -2.18
N GLU A 346 3.15 8.88 -3.16
CA GLU A 346 2.37 10.11 -3.05
C GLU A 346 0.89 9.74 -2.87
N ASP A 347 0.26 10.06 -1.74
CA ASP A 347 -1.17 9.77 -1.54
C ASP A 347 -1.88 10.93 -0.82
N LYS A 348 -2.67 11.68 -1.58
CA LYS A 348 -3.44 12.82 -1.07
C LYS A 348 -4.66 12.38 -0.25
N LYS A 349 -5.13 11.14 -0.39
CA LYS A 349 -6.32 10.60 0.30
C LYS A 349 -5.96 9.93 1.64
N PHE A 350 -4.70 9.51 1.81
CA PHE A 350 -4.20 8.82 3.00
C PHE A 350 -4.61 9.49 4.33
N SER A 351 -4.45 10.81 4.43
CA SER A 351 -4.76 11.58 5.64
C SER A 351 -6.23 11.51 6.07
N LYS A 352 -7.14 11.12 5.18
CA LYS A 352 -8.57 10.98 5.46
C LYS A 352 -8.97 9.54 5.82
N GLN A 353 -8.21 8.55 5.36
CA GLN A 353 -8.61 7.13 5.43
C GLN A 353 -7.82 6.31 6.46
N TYR A 354 -6.67 6.81 6.92
CA TYR A 354 -5.78 6.03 7.77
C TYR A 354 -6.42 5.55 9.09
N LYS A 355 -7.35 6.33 9.68
CA LYS A 355 -8.04 5.96 10.92
C LYS A 355 -8.88 4.69 10.73
N GLU A 356 -9.67 4.66 9.67
CA GLU A 356 -10.51 3.50 9.31
C GLU A 356 -9.65 2.25 9.02
N LEU A 357 -8.54 2.42 8.31
CA LEU A 357 -7.61 1.32 8.02
C LEU A 357 -6.94 0.79 9.29
N LEU A 358 -6.50 1.68 10.17
CA LEU A 358 -5.87 1.32 11.45
C LEU A 358 -6.85 0.53 12.32
N ASP A 359 -8.09 1.03 12.46
CA ASP A 359 -9.16 0.35 13.19
C ASP A 359 -9.46 -1.04 12.60
N GLN A 360 -9.52 -1.14 11.27
CA GLN A 360 -9.77 -2.40 10.57
C GLN A 360 -8.66 -3.42 10.87
N TYR A 361 -7.39 -3.03 10.78
CA TYR A 361 -6.26 -3.95 10.97
C TYR A 361 -6.10 -4.37 12.44
N LEU A 362 -6.25 -3.43 13.38
CA LEU A 362 -6.22 -3.74 14.81
C LEU A 362 -7.37 -4.67 15.20
N SER A 363 -8.59 -4.38 14.74
CA SER A 363 -9.76 -5.24 14.98
C SER A 363 -9.61 -6.62 14.36
N GLY A 364 -8.98 -6.73 13.19
CA GLY A 364 -8.68 -8.01 12.54
C GLY A 364 -7.80 -8.91 13.41
N ILE A 365 -6.74 -8.36 13.99
CA ILE A 365 -5.86 -9.08 14.91
C ILE A 365 -6.62 -9.46 16.20
N GLN A 366 -7.37 -8.52 16.79
CA GLN A 366 -8.16 -8.76 18.00
C GLN A 366 -9.22 -9.86 17.82
N LEU A 367 -9.91 -9.89 16.69
CA LEU A 367 -10.92 -10.90 16.40
C LEU A 367 -10.31 -12.30 16.26
N LEU A 368 -9.12 -12.41 15.65
CA LEU A 368 -8.39 -13.68 15.57
C LEU A 368 -7.95 -14.15 16.96
N MET A 369 -7.54 -13.24 17.83
CA MET A 369 -7.25 -13.55 19.23
C MET A 369 -8.49 -14.07 19.97
N LEU A 370 -9.63 -13.36 19.85
CA LEU A 370 -10.89 -13.76 20.48
C LEU A 370 -11.35 -15.14 19.97
N ARG A 371 -11.25 -15.40 18.66
CA ARG A 371 -11.56 -16.72 18.09
C ARG A 371 -10.67 -17.83 18.65
N LYS A 372 -9.37 -17.58 18.79
CA LYS A 372 -8.43 -18.54 19.41
C LYS A 372 -8.81 -18.80 20.87
N GLN A 373 -9.18 -17.76 21.61
CA GLN A 373 -9.61 -17.87 23.01
C GLN A 373 -10.90 -18.67 23.17
N ILE A 374 -11.93 -18.37 22.37
CA ILE A 374 -13.21 -19.12 22.36
C ILE A 374 -12.97 -20.59 22.00
N LYS A 375 -12.15 -20.85 20.98
CA LYS A 375 -11.79 -22.22 20.57
C LYS A 375 -11.11 -22.95 21.72
N MET A 376 -10.18 -22.31 22.42
CA MET A 376 -9.49 -22.90 23.58
C MET A 376 -10.46 -23.20 24.73
N GLN A 377 -11.39 -22.29 25.04
CA GLN A 377 -12.43 -22.53 26.05
C GLN A 377 -13.32 -23.76 25.73
N TYR A 378 -13.68 -23.93 24.46
CA TYR A 378 -14.49 -25.07 24.02
C TYR A 378 -13.76 -26.41 24.23
N TYR A 379 -12.47 -26.47 23.93
CA TYR A 379 -11.68 -27.71 24.10
C TYR A 379 -11.31 -27.97 25.56
N THR A 380 -11.04 -26.95 26.37
CA THR A 380 -10.74 -27.14 27.80
C THR A 380 -11.96 -27.63 28.59
N ASN A 381 -13.18 -27.26 28.16
CA ASN A 381 -14.43 -27.68 28.83
C ASN A 381 -14.96 -29.05 28.38
N ASN A 382 -14.47 -29.58 27.25
CA ASN A 382 -14.87 -30.88 26.71
C ASN A 382 -13.65 -31.80 26.70
N TYR A 383 -13.44 -32.58 27.78
CA TYR A 383 -12.46 -33.65 27.83
C TYR A 383 -12.82 -34.76 26.83
N VAL A 384 -12.36 -34.62 25.59
CA VAL A 384 -12.15 -35.75 24.68
C VAL A 384 -10.76 -35.58 24.06
N GLU A 385 -9.85 -36.41 24.54
CA GLU A 385 -8.51 -36.62 24.04
C GLU A 385 -8.64 -37.24 22.63
N GLY A 386 -8.71 -36.40 21.60
CA GLY A 386 -8.93 -36.83 20.22
C GLY A 386 -8.35 -35.83 19.24
N HIS A 387 -7.19 -36.17 18.69
CA HIS A 387 -6.45 -35.49 17.61
C HIS A 387 -6.45 -33.97 17.62
N ALA A 388 -5.42 -33.40 18.26
CA ALA A 388 -4.93 -32.07 17.95
C ALA A 388 -4.37 -32.06 16.51
N GLU A 389 -5.25 -32.01 15.51
CA GLU A 389 -4.86 -31.54 14.18
C GLU A 389 -4.56 -30.05 14.30
N SER A 390 -3.28 -29.77 14.55
CA SER A 390 -2.64 -28.48 14.44
C SER A 390 -2.69 -28.02 12.99
N LYS A 391 -3.81 -27.45 12.56
CA LYS A 391 -3.78 -26.50 11.45
C LYS A 391 -4.02 -25.12 11.98
N ASP A 392 -2.94 -24.36 11.81
CA ASP A 392 -2.71 -22.97 12.11
C ASP A 392 -3.65 -22.04 11.32
N GLY A 393 -4.96 -22.23 11.47
CA GLY A 393 -5.98 -21.67 10.57
C GLY A 393 -6.13 -20.15 10.62
N GLY A 394 -5.29 -19.45 11.39
CA GLY A 394 -5.30 -18.00 11.48
C GLY A 394 -3.91 -17.35 11.51
N ILE A 395 -2.79 -18.08 11.37
CA ILE A 395 -1.48 -17.42 11.35
C ILE A 395 -1.29 -16.55 10.10
N GLU A 396 -1.64 -17.06 8.93
CA GLU A 396 -1.44 -16.34 7.67
C GLU A 396 -2.27 -15.05 7.65
N THR A 397 -3.46 -15.09 8.25
CA THR A 397 -4.29 -13.89 8.43
C THR A 397 -3.69 -12.93 9.46
N ARG A 398 -3.03 -13.42 10.52
CA ARG A 398 -2.27 -12.57 11.46
C ARG A 398 -1.06 -11.93 10.78
N LYS A 399 -0.26 -12.69 10.01
CA LYS A 399 0.84 -12.18 9.19
C LYS A 399 0.36 -11.09 8.26
N PHE A 400 -0.75 -11.32 7.56
CA PHE A 400 -1.37 -10.34 6.68
C PHE A 400 -1.69 -9.03 7.41
N PHE A 401 -2.42 -9.07 8.53
CA PHE A 401 -2.78 -7.85 9.27
C PHE A 401 -1.56 -7.17 9.91
N MET A 402 -0.60 -7.93 10.43
CA MET A 402 0.62 -7.38 11.00
C MET A 402 1.46 -6.68 9.93
N ASN A 403 1.56 -7.27 8.74
CA ASN A 403 2.23 -6.67 7.61
C ASN A 403 1.54 -5.38 7.14
N CYS A 404 0.20 -5.38 7.07
CA CYS A 404 -0.58 -4.17 6.79
C CYS A 404 -0.33 -3.07 7.84
N LEU A 405 -0.17 -3.40 9.11
CA LEU A 405 0.21 -2.43 10.15
C LEU A 405 1.64 -1.90 9.95
N CYS A 406 2.62 -2.75 9.63
CA CYS A 406 3.98 -2.32 9.33
C CYS A 406 4.00 -1.31 8.18
N LEU A 407 3.32 -1.64 7.08
CA LEU A 407 3.19 -0.73 5.94
C LEU A 407 2.47 0.57 6.33
N LEU A 408 1.31 0.48 6.99
CA LEU A 408 0.52 1.66 7.38
C LEU A 408 1.30 2.61 8.30
N LEU A 409 1.85 2.09 9.39
CA LEU A 409 2.59 2.88 10.37
C LEU A 409 3.91 3.42 9.79
N GLY A 410 4.56 2.65 8.91
CA GLY A 410 5.78 3.05 8.24
C GLY A 410 5.63 4.20 7.25
N ARG A 411 4.40 4.53 6.81
CA ARG A 411 4.13 5.67 5.92
C ARG A 411 4.11 7.02 6.62
N PHE A 412 3.78 7.05 7.91
CA PHE A 412 3.64 8.32 8.64
C PHE A 412 4.99 9.01 8.77
N ASP A 413 5.02 10.31 8.46
CA ASP A 413 6.15 11.15 8.90
C ASP A 413 6.14 11.31 10.43
N GLY A 414 7.24 11.84 10.97
CA GLY A 414 7.40 12.01 12.42
C GLY A 414 6.23 12.70 13.13
N LYS A 415 5.69 13.78 12.52
CA LYS A 415 4.58 14.55 13.12
C LYS A 415 3.27 13.77 13.06
N GLN A 416 3.00 13.13 11.91
CA GLN A 416 1.81 12.30 11.75
C GLN A 416 1.83 11.11 12.71
N LEU A 417 2.99 10.47 12.88
CA LEU A 417 3.16 9.34 13.79
C LEU A 417 2.88 9.77 15.24
N GLU A 418 3.39 10.92 15.68
CA GLU A 418 3.10 11.46 17.01
C GLU A 418 1.59 11.66 17.24
N CYS A 419 0.88 12.26 16.26
CA CYS A 419 -0.57 12.41 16.34
C CYS A 419 -1.30 11.04 16.42
N VAL A 420 -0.87 10.05 15.63
CA VAL A 420 -1.46 8.71 15.65
C VAL A 420 -1.22 8.02 16.99
N LEU A 421 -0.03 8.15 17.58
CA LEU A 421 0.30 7.54 18.87
C LEU A 421 -0.45 8.19 20.05
N LEU A 422 -0.77 9.49 19.97
CA LEU A 422 -1.64 10.14 20.95
C LEU A 422 -3.06 9.54 20.95
N ASP A 423 -3.62 9.32 19.76
CA ASP A 423 -4.99 8.81 19.59
C ASP A 423 -5.08 7.29 19.83
N TYR A 424 -4.16 6.51 19.27
CA TYR A 424 -4.24 5.04 19.16
C TYR A 424 -3.14 4.29 19.89
N GLY A 425 -2.12 4.96 20.46
CA GLY A 425 -0.92 4.33 21.00
C GLY A 425 -1.21 3.22 22.01
N LYS A 426 -2.13 3.47 22.96
CA LYS A 426 -2.53 2.46 23.95
C LYS A 426 -3.14 1.20 23.33
N GLN A 427 -4.01 1.37 22.32
CA GLN A 427 -4.65 0.25 21.64
C GLN A 427 -3.65 -0.54 20.81
N ILE A 428 -2.76 0.17 20.07
CA ILE A 428 -1.67 -0.45 19.31
C ILE A 428 -0.80 -1.28 20.25
N SER A 429 -0.28 -0.67 21.33
CA SER A 429 0.57 -1.38 22.30
C SER A 429 -0.13 -2.58 22.91
N HIS A 430 -1.41 -2.46 23.31
CA HIS A 430 -2.17 -3.58 23.86
C HIS A 430 -2.27 -4.75 22.86
N VAL A 431 -2.59 -4.48 21.58
CA VAL A 431 -2.73 -5.51 20.54
C VAL A 431 -1.40 -6.17 20.19
N LEU A 432 -0.31 -5.40 20.21
CA LEU A 432 1.03 -5.89 19.92
C LEU A 432 1.59 -6.72 21.08
N LEU A 433 1.46 -6.24 22.32
CA LEU A 433 1.89 -6.98 23.52
C LEU A 433 1.15 -8.30 23.62
N SER A 434 -0.16 -8.34 23.31
CA SER A 434 -0.92 -9.58 23.32
C SER A 434 -0.48 -10.60 22.26
N GLN A 435 0.35 -10.23 21.28
CA GLN A 435 1.02 -11.21 20.40
C GLN A 435 2.26 -11.83 21.04
N LEU A 436 2.97 -11.09 21.90
CA LEU A 436 4.23 -11.48 22.53
C LEU A 436 4.03 -12.29 23.83
N TYR A 437 3.05 -11.92 24.67
CA TYR A 437 2.90 -12.58 25.98
C TYR A 437 2.16 -13.91 25.94
N SER A 438 2.69 -14.87 26.69
CA SER A 438 2.03 -16.13 27.05
C SER A 438 1.22 -16.06 28.36
N CYS A 439 1.18 -14.95 29.09
CA CYS A 439 0.59 -14.95 30.44
C CYS A 439 -0.07 -13.62 30.82
N GLY A 440 -1.15 -13.72 31.59
CA GLY A 440 -1.90 -12.60 32.12
C GLY A 440 -1.10 -11.78 33.13
N LEU A 441 -0.59 -10.64 32.70
CA LEU A 441 -0.21 -9.54 33.58
C LEU A 441 -1.01 -8.29 33.23
N CYS A 442 -2.09 -8.14 34.02
CA CYS A 442 -2.67 -6.93 34.59
C CYS A 442 -2.63 -5.61 33.80
N LEU A 443 -3.77 -5.30 33.18
CA LEU A 443 -4.26 -3.92 33.03
C LEU A 443 -5.65 -3.82 33.67
N ASN A 444 -5.72 -3.09 34.80
CA ASN A 444 -6.91 -2.74 35.60
C ASN A 444 -7.74 -3.89 36.20
N VAL A 445 -8.06 -3.70 37.48
CA VAL A 445 -8.57 -4.69 38.44
C VAL A 445 -9.95 -5.28 38.08
N ASP A 446 -10.67 -4.73 37.11
CA ASP A 446 -11.98 -5.27 36.68
C ASP A 446 -11.91 -6.30 35.54
N ILE A 447 -10.73 -6.51 34.92
CA ILE A 447 -10.47 -7.60 33.94
C ILE A 447 -9.61 -8.72 34.57
N LEU A 448 -9.36 -8.64 35.89
CA LEU A 448 -8.51 -9.60 36.60
C LEU A 448 -9.14 -11.01 36.66
N VAL A 449 -10.47 -11.10 36.67
CA VAL A 449 -11.20 -12.39 36.78
C VAL A 449 -11.35 -13.10 35.43
N LEU A 450 -11.26 -12.39 34.30
CA LEU A 450 -11.35 -12.98 32.96
C LEU A 450 -9.99 -13.40 32.37
N LEU A 451 -8.89 -12.77 32.79
CA LEU A 451 -7.55 -13.06 32.30
C LEU A 451 -6.80 -14.13 33.12
N LEU A 452 -7.14 -14.34 34.39
CA LEU A 452 -6.43 -15.29 35.27
C LEU A 452 -6.86 -16.76 35.13
N HIS A 453 -7.88 -17.09 34.33
CA HIS A 453 -8.38 -18.47 34.24
C HIS A 453 -8.31 -19.13 32.85
N PHE A 454 -7.93 -18.43 31.77
CA PHE A 454 -8.03 -19.01 30.42
C PHE A 454 -6.91 -18.58 29.47
N GLY A 455 -5.91 -19.45 29.30
CA GLY A 455 -5.33 -19.73 27.98
C GLY A 455 -4.01 -19.05 27.59
N LYS A 456 -3.06 -19.89 27.19
CA LYS A 456 -1.76 -19.56 26.58
C LYS A 456 -1.97 -18.94 25.19
N LEU A 457 -2.03 -17.61 25.08
CA LEU A 457 -2.31 -16.91 23.82
C LEU A 457 -1.07 -16.61 22.95
N HIS A 458 0.08 -17.24 23.23
CA HIS A 458 1.34 -17.01 22.50
C HIS A 458 1.22 -17.21 20.97
N CYS A 459 1.80 -16.29 20.19
CA CYS A 459 2.07 -16.48 18.77
C CYS A 459 3.53 -16.92 18.59
N ASN A 460 3.79 -18.21 18.31
CA ASN A 460 5.16 -18.74 18.13
C ASN A 460 5.78 -18.41 16.76
N ASP A 461 5.03 -17.72 15.90
CA ASP A 461 5.46 -17.45 14.55
C ASP A 461 6.42 -16.26 14.52
N GLU A 462 7.62 -16.52 14.02
CA GLU A 462 8.73 -15.57 13.98
C GLU A 462 8.40 -14.34 13.08
N ASP A 463 7.65 -14.50 11.97
CA ASP A 463 7.30 -13.36 11.10
C ASP A 463 6.36 -12.37 11.83
N VAL A 464 5.41 -12.88 12.63
CA VAL A 464 4.52 -12.04 13.43
C VAL A 464 5.27 -11.36 14.57
N ILE A 465 6.10 -12.10 15.31
CA ILE A 465 6.92 -11.56 16.41
C ILE A 465 7.86 -10.45 15.88
N ASP A 466 8.54 -10.73 14.78
CA ASP A 466 9.48 -9.81 14.15
C ASP A 466 8.77 -8.52 13.69
N GLY A 467 7.58 -8.63 13.09
CA GLY A 467 6.75 -7.46 12.75
C GLY A 467 6.36 -6.62 13.97
N VAL A 468 6.00 -7.26 15.08
CA VAL A 468 5.70 -6.58 16.35
C VAL A 468 6.91 -5.82 16.88
N VAL A 469 8.09 -6.46 16.91
CA VAL A 469 9.33 -5.84 17.37
C VAL A 469 9.70 -4.63 16.52
N HIS A 470 9.55 -4.71 15.19
CA HIS A 470 9.81 -3.57 14.31
C HIS A 470 8.85 -2.40 14.54
N ILE A 471 7.57 -2.67 14.85
CA ILE A 471 6.62 -1.61 15.22
C ILE A 471 7.03 -0.99 16.57
N PHE A 472 7.39 -1.79 17.57
CA PHE A 472 7.89 -1.24 18.84
C PHE A 472 9.17 -0.43 18.65
N LYS A 473 10.09 -0.87 17.80
CA LYS A 473 11.28 -0.12 17.42
C LYS A 473 10.92 1.26 16.86
N LEU A 474 9.93 1.34 15.96
CA LEU A 474 9.43 2.62 15.45
C LEU A 474 8.86 3.50 16.58
N ILE A 475 8.05 2.92 17.47
CA ILE A 475 7.40 3.66 18.56
C ILE A 475 8.42 4.18 19.58
N ILE A 476 9.40 3.36 19.97
CA ILE A 476 10.40 3.66 20.98
C ILE A 476 11.40 4.70 20.47
N PHE A 477 11.94 4.51 19.27
CA PHE A 477 13.00 5.38 18.76
C PHE A 477 12.50 6.52 17.87
N LYS A 478 11.20 6.57 17.55
CA LYS A 478 10.61 7.53 16.60
C LYS A 478 11.43 7.63 15.30
N THR A 479 11.81 6.49 14.72
CA THR A 479 12.80 6.38 13.63
C THR A 479 12.45 7.12 12.32
N ASN A 480 11.23 7.66 12.18
CA ASN A 480 10.79 8.50 11.06
C ASN A 480 11.05 10.02 11.28
N ASN A 481 11.70 10.41 12.37
CA ASN A 481 12.02 11.81 12.65
C ASN A 481 13.26 12.26 11.86
N SER A 482 13.06 13.20 10.91
CA SER A 482 14.16 14.01 10.39
C SER A 482 14.72 14.86 11.54
N SER A 483 15.94 14.55 11.98
CA SER A 483 16.84 15.38 12.79
C SER A 483 16.29 16.78 13.11
N GLY A 484 15.70 16.98 14.31
CA GLY A 484 15.40 18.34 14.76
C GLY A 484 14.40 18.56 15.90
N SER A 485 13.59 17.59 16.35
CA SER A 485 12.73 17.81 17.53
C SER A 485 13.32 17.18 18.79
N THR A 486 13.42 18.02 19.81
CA THR A 486 13.84 17.65 21.16
C THR A 486 12.92 16.58 21.74
N VAL A 487 13.55 15.55 22.28
CA VAL A 487 12.98 14.52 23.16
C VAL A 487 12.10 15.16 24.21
N THR A 488 10.77 15.10 24.07
CA THR A 488 9.82 15.26 25.17
C THR A 488 8.47 14.69 24.77
N ASP A 489 8.24 13.41 25.08
CA ASP A 489 7.07 12.95 25.86
C ASP A 489 7.23 11.44 26.14
N THR A 490 7.96 11.11 27.21
CA THR A 490 8.37 9.75 27.61
C THR A 490 7.29 8.98 28.40
N ASN A 491 6.16 9.61 28.75
CA ASN A 491 5.22 9.06 29.74
C ASN A 491 4.46 7.79 29.33
N GLN A 492 4.24 7.50 28.04
CA GLN A 492 3.74 6.18 27.61
C GLN A 492 4.89 5.18 27.34
N MET A 493 6.10 5.69 27.08
CA MET A 493 7.25 4.93 26.62
C MET A 493 7.95 4.22 27.78
N ASP A 494 8.03 4.86 28.96
CA ASP A 494 8.54 4.26 30.20
C ASP A 494 7.64 3.13 30.73
N SER A 495 6.36 3.09 30.31
CA SER A 495 5.43 2.03 30.71
C SER A 495 5.59 0.72 29.93
N MET A 496 6.20 0.77 28.73
CA MET A 496 6.36 -0.40 27.86
C MET A 496 7.68 -1.15 28.08
N VAL A 497 8.74 -0.42 28.43
CA VAL A 497 10.08 -1.01 28.65
C VAL A 497 10.08 -2.07 29.77
N PRO A 498 9.42 -1.86 30.94
CA PRO A 498 9.30 -2.89 31.97
C PRO A 498 8.61 -4.16 31.47
N LEU A 499 7.59 -4.01 30.63
CA LEU A 499 6.91 -5.14 30.02
C LEU A 499 7.90 -5.90 29.14
N LEU A 500 8.56 -5.24 28.19
CA LEU A 500 9.52 -5.91 27.29
C LEU A 500 10.65 -6.61 28.06
N LEU A 501 11.13 -6.04 29.16
CA LEU A 501 12.13 -6.66 30.05
C LEU A 501 11.62 -7.97 30.69
N HIS A 502 10.32 -8.11 30.95
CA HIS A 502 9.76 -9.38 31.44
C HIS A 502 9.79 -10.51 30.40
N LEU A 503 9.85 -10.20 29.10
CA LEU A 503 9.98 -11.25 28.07
C LEU A 503 11.36 -11.92 28.12
N LEU A 504 12.39 -11.23 28.64
CA LEU A 504 13.71 -11.83 28.87
C LEU A 504 13.72 -12.88 29.99
N ASP A 505 12.62 -13.03 30.74
CA ASP A 505 12.53 -14.03 31.80
C ASP A 505 12.29 -15.46 31.26
N GLU A 506 11.91 -15.58 29.98
CA GLU A 506 11.68 -16.83 29.25
C GLU A 506 12.67 -16.98 28.09
N ARG A 507 12.85 -18.18 27.53
CA ARG A 507 13.77 -18.42 26.38
C ARG A 507 13.03 -18.81 25.10
N ASP A 508 11.94 -18.14 24.81
CA ASP A 508 11.12 -18.36 23.62
C ASP A 508 11.52 -17.44 22.45
N ALA A 509 10.74 -17.49 21.36
CA ALA A 509 10.96 -16.66 20.19
C ALA A 509 10.80 -15.16 20.49
N ALA A 510 9.86 -14.80 21.37
CA ALA A 510 9.63 -13.41 21.76
C ALA A 510 10.84 -12.86 22.52
N ALA A 511 11.39 -13.63 23.46
CA ALA A 511 12.59 -13.28 24.20
C ALA A 511 13.77 -12.99 23.25
N ARG A 512 14.05 -13.89 22.29
CA ARG A 512 15.11 -13.69 21.28
C ARG A 512 14.89 -12.43 20.45
N ALA A 513 13.66 -12.15 20.05
CA ALA A 513 13.35 -11.01 19.20
C ALA A 513 13.50 -9.67 19.94
N VAL A 514 13.21 -9.61 21.25
CA VAL A 514 13.33 -8.37 22.04
C VAL A 514 14.74 -8.06 22.54
N VAL A 515 15.66 -9.04 22.53
CA VAL A 515 17.07 -8.84 22.95
C VAL A 515 17.69 -7.63 22.23
N MET A 516 17.60 -7.60 20.91
CA MET A 516 18.18 -6.52 20.09
C MET A 516 17.49 -5.17 20.36
N LEU A 517 16.17 -5.17 20.55
CA LEU A 517 15.40 -3.96 20.85
C LEU A 517 15.81 -3.35 22.20
N ILE A 518 16.00 -4.19 23.21
CA ILE A 518 16.42 -3.76 24.56
C ILE A 518 17.88 -3.28 24.52
N ALA A 519 18.77 -3.98 23.81
CA ALA A 519 20.16 -3.55 23.64
C ALA A 519 20.25 -2.17 22.96
N GLU A 520 19.51 -1.95 21.87
CA GLU A 520 19.43 -0.63 21.22
C GLU A 520 18.88 0.44 22.16
N TYR A 521 17.87 0.11 22.97
CA TYR A 521 17.29 1.05 23.93
C TYR A 521 18.29 1.43 25.04
N CYS A 522 19.01 0.45 25.60
CA CYS A 522 20.09 0.68 26.55
C CYS A 522 21.21 1.57 25.99
N SER A 523 21.47 1.49 24.68
CA SER A 523 22.51 2.31 24.04
C SER A 523 22.16 3.80 23.93
N ILE A 524 20.87 4.13 23.88
CA ILE A 524 20.37 5.51 23.67
C ILE A 524 19.82 6.12 24.97
N SER A 525 19.37 5.29 25.94
CA SER A 525 18.80 5.80 27.18
C SER A 525 19.83 6.51 28.05
N THR A 526 19.45 7.67 28.59
CA THR A 526 20.30 8.49 29.46
C THR A 526 20.13 8.19 30.95
N ASP A 527 19.05 7.51 31.35
CA ASP A 527 18.69 7.28 32.76
C ASP A 527 19.36 6.03 33.39
N GLY A 528 19.86 5.11 32.55
CA GLY A 528 20.51 3.87 32.97
C GLY A 528 19.59 2.81 33.59
N HIS A 529 18.31 3.10 33.81
CA HIS A 529 17.39 2.20 34.54
C HIS A 529 17.18 0.87 33.81
N CYS A 530 17.02 0.91 32.49
CA CYS A 530 16.88 -0.31 31.70
C CYS A 530 18.15 -1.20 31.76
N LEU A 531 19.33 -0.59 31.70
CA LEU A 531 20.60 -1.31 31.83
C LEU A 531 20.75 -1.93 33.23
N GLU A 532 20.39 -1.21 34.29
CA GLU A 532 20.41 -1.73 35.66
C GLU A 532 19.51 -2.98 35.80
N GLU A 533 18.33 -2.95 35.20
CA GLU A 533 17.36 -4.05 35.25
C GLU A 533 17.79 -5.26 34.41
N VAL A 534 18.58 -5.05 33.35
CA VAL A 534 19.28 -6.12 32.62
C VAL A 534 20.41 -6.71 33.47
N LEU A 535 21.24 -5.88 34.12
CA LEU A 535 22.33 -6.36 34.98
C LEU A 535 21.81 -7.16 36.18
N LYS A 536 20.68 -6.75 36.79
CA LYS A 536 19.98 -7.55 37.82
C LYS A 536 19.57 -8.94 37.35
N ARG A 537 19.21 -9.09 36.07
CA ARG A 537 18.91 -10.41 35.47
C ARG A 537 20.17 -11.22 35.22
N LEU A 538 21.28 -10.56 34.85
CA LEU A 538 22.60 -11.19 34.70
C LEU A 538 23.11 -11.76 36.04
N ASP A 539 22.88 -11.04 37.15
CA ASP A 539 23.26 -11.50 38.49
C ASP A 539 22.24 -12.49 39.10
N SER A 540 21.14 -12.78 38.39
CA SER A 540 20.08 -13.59 38.95
C SER A 540 20.49 -15.06 39.11
N GLY A 541 19.87 -15.75 40.07
CA GLY A 541 20.07 -17.20 40.25
C GLY A 541 19.46 -18.07 39.15
N ASN A 542 18.74 -17.49 38.19
CA ASN A 542 18.03 -18.22 37.14
C ASN A 542 18.85 -18.21 35.84
N ALA A 543 19.25 -19.41 35.39
CA ALA A 543 20.06 -19.61 34.19
C ALA A 543 19.46 -19.00 32.91
N ILE A 544 18.13 -19.04 32.75
CA ILE A 544 17.44 -18.48 31.58
C ILE A 544 17.58 -16.96 31.57
N LYS A 545 17.26 -16.32 32.69
CA LYS A 545 17.37 -14.87 32.86
C LYS A 545 18.81 -14.38 32.62
N ARG A 546 19.79 -15.10 33.15
CA ARG A 546 21.21 -14.78 32.95
C ARG A 546 21.62 -14.81 31.49
N ARG A 547 21.27 -15.88 30.77
CA ARG A 547 21.62 -16.03 29.35
C ARG A 547 21.02 -14.93 28.48
N ASN A 548 19.73 -14.65 28.65
CA ASN A 548 19.09 -13.60 27.86
C ASN A 548 19.63 -12.20 28.21
N ALA A 549 19.94 -11.93 29.48
CA ALA A 549 20.60 -10.69 29.89
C ALA A 549 22.02 -10.57 29.31
N PHE A 550 22.75 -11.67 29.26
CA PHE A 550 24.06 -11.74 28.61
C PHE A 550 23.96 -11.46 27.11
N ASP A 551 22.97 -12.05 26.42
CA ASP A 551 22.70 -11.79 25.00
C ASP A 551 22.44 -10.29 24.75
N VAL A 552 21.66 -9.62 25.61
CA VAL A 552 21.44 -8.15 25.54
C VAL A 552 22.73 -7.37 25.70
N ILE A 553 23.58 -7.73 26.66
CA ILE A 553 24.86 -7.05 26.91
C ILE A 553 25.82 -7.25 25.73
N SER A 554 25.86 -8.46 25.17
CA SER A 554 26.65 -8.78 23.98
C SER A 554 26.27 -7.87 22.80
N GLU A 555 24.98 -7.78 22.49
CA GLU A 555 24.48 -6.90 21.42
C GLU A 555 24.76 -5.42 21.73
N LEU A 556 24.59 -4.98 22.97
CA LEU A 556 24.88 -3.59 23.40
C LEU A 556 26.36 -3.21 23.16
N VAL A 557 27.29 -4.12 23.48
CA VAL A 557 28.73 -3.95 23.23
C VAL A 557 28.99 -3.80 21.73
N HIS A 558 28.38 -4.65 20.91
CA HIS A 558 28.54 -4.62 19.46
C HIS A 558 27.97 -3.33 18.83
N ILE A 559 26.76 -2.91 19.21
CA ILE A 559 26.14 -1.66 18.73
C ILE A 559 27.03 -0.46 19.05
N SER A 560 27.58 -0.43 20.26
CA SER A 560 28.36 0.71 20.75
C SER A 560 29.72 0.83 20.06
N LYS A 561 30.32 -0.30 19.64
CA LYS A 561 31.57 -0.35 18.87
C LYS A 561 31.47 0.36 17.52
N ASP A 562 30.31 0.24 16.87
CA ASP A 562 30.06 0.82 15.54
C ASP A 562 29.60 2.29 15.60
N SER A 563 29.26 2.79 16.79
CA SER A 563 28.81 4.16 17.00
C SER A 563 29.97 5.09 17.37
N SER A 564 30.05 6.28 16.76
CA SER A 564 31.01 7.32 17.16
C SER A 564 30.66 7.99 18.50
N HIS A 565 29.56 7.57 19.14
CA HIS A 565 29.12 8.08 20.42
C HIS A 565 29.84 7.34 21.53
N LYS A 566 30.75 8.05 22.22
CA LYS A 566 31.40 7.59 23.44
C LYS A 566 30.31 7.37 24.49
N ALA A 567 29.85 6.13 24.69
CA ALA A 567 29.07 5.78 25.86
C ALA A 567 29.85 6.22 27.12
N HIS A 568 29.12 6.69 28.13
CA HIS A 568 29.71 7.26 29.34
C HIS A 568 30.61 6.22 30.02
N HIS A 569 31.88 6.57 30.23
CA HIS A 569 32.94 5.70 30.78
C HIS A 569 32.54 4.96 32.08
N SER A 570 31.57 5.51 32.83
CA SER A 570 31.01 4.90 34.04
C SER A 570 30.15 3.66 33.78
N SER A 571 29.34 3.63 32.71
CA SER A 571 28.44 2.51 32.42
C SER A 571 29.22 1.27 31.95
N TRP A 572 30.30 1.47 31.20
CA TRP A 572 31.20 0.41 30.76
C TRP A 572 31.95 -0.26 31.91
N GLN A 573 32.39 0.52 32.89
CA GLN A 573 33.04 -0.02 34.08
C GLN A 573 32.08 -0.91 34.88
N VAL A 574 30.81 -0.52 34.99
CA VAL A 574 29.78 -1.33 35.64
C VAL A 574 29.57 -2.63 34.86
N ILE A 575 29.36 -2.58 33.54
CA ILE A 575 29.20 -3.77 32.70
C ILE A 575 30.41 -4.71 32.83
N ALA A 576 31.63 -4.18 32.76
CA ALA A 576 32.86 -4.96 32.89
C ALA A 576 32.94 -5.69 34.25
N ASN A 577 32.54 -5.03 35.35
CA ASN A 577 32.54 -5.66 36.67
C ASN A 577 31.56 -6.84 36.76
N HIS A 578 30.34 -6.69 36.22
CA HIS A 578 29.37 -7.79 36.18
C HIS A 578 29.85 -8.94 35.28
N LEU A 579 30.43 -8.64 34.11
CA LEU A 579 31.01 -9.64 33.22
C LEU A 579 32.18 -10.40 33.87
N LEU A 580 33.03 -9.74 34.64
CA LEU A 580 34.09 -10.41 35.40
C LEU A 580 33.50 -11.37 36.44
N GLY A 581 32.42 -10.99 37.12
CA GLY A 581 31.66 -11.89 38.00
C GLY A 581 31.09 -13.10 37.25
N CYS A 582 30.78 -12.96 35.96
CA CYS A 582 30.30 -14.09 35.15
C CYS A 582 31.33 -15.20 34.89
N LEU A 583 32.62 -14.90 35.01
CA LEU A 583 33.68 -15.90 34.88
C LEU A 583 33.66 -16.90 36.05
N GLU A 584 33.05 -16.54 37.17
CA GLU A 584 32.97 -17.38 38.37
C GLU A 584 31.74 -18.33 38.37
N TYR A 585 30.79 -18.17 37.44
CA TYR A 585 29.57 -19.00 37.38
C TYR A 585 29.77 -20.33 36.64
N GLU A 586 29.13 -21.42 37.09
CA GLU A 586 29.21 -22.77 36.47
C GLU A 586 28.62 -22.89 35.03
N GLU A 587 28.06 -21.82 34.46
CA GLU A 587 27.46 -21.86 33.11
C GLU A 587 28.48 -21.66 32.00
N THR A 588 28.87 -22.78 31.38
CA THR A 588 29.89 -22.84 30.32
C THR A 588 29.67 -21.86 29.16
N ALA A 589 28.44 -21.71 28.68
CA ALA A 589 28.14 -20.84 27.53
C ALA A 589 28.45 -19.36 27.78
N ILE A 590 28.21 -18.86 29.00
CA ILE A 590 28.51 -17.47 29.38
C ILE A 590 30.01 -17.31 29.66
N GLN A 591 30.62 -18.28 30.35
CA GLN A 591 32.05 -18.27 30.64
C GLN A 591 32.92 -18.28 29.37
N GLU A 592 32.50 -18.99 28.32
CA GLU A 592 33.24 -19.06 27.05
C GLU A 592 33.14 -17.76 26.22
N GLN A 593 32.02 -17.04 26.32
CA GLN A 593 31.79 -15.84 25.51
C GLN A 593 32.28 -14.55 26.19
N THR A 594 32.24 -14.49 27.52
CA THR A 594 32.71 -13.33 28.31
C THR A 594 34.13 -12.84 27.93
N PRO A 595 35.15 -13.72 27.75
CA PRO A 595 36.49 -13.30 27.34
C PRO A 595 36.56 -12.63 25.96
N ASN A 596 35.58 -12.86 25.10
CA ASN A 596 35.50 -12.22 23.78
C ASN A 596 34.85 -10.84 23.83
N LEU A 597 34.02 -10.57 24.84
CA LEU A 597 33.32 -9.29 25.02
C LEU A 597 34.15 -8.28 25.81
N LEU A 598 34.87 -8.71 26.84
CA LEU A 598 35.68 -7.82 27.69
C LEU A 598 36.69 -6.94 26.92
N PRO A 599 37.38 -7.42 25.85
CA PRO A 599 38.30 -6.58 25.07
C PRO A 599 37.62 -5.52 24.20
N LEU A 600 36.30 -5.58 24.04
CA LEU A 600 35.51 -4.66 23.22
C LEU A 600 34.94 -3.49 24.03
N ILE A 601 35.05 -3.56 25.36
CA ILE A 601 34.68 -2.54 26.35
C ILE A 601 35.93 -1.76 26.74
#